data_AF-A0A7S0ESS2-F1
#
_entry.id   AF-A0A7S0ESS2-F1
#
_cell.length_a   1.000
_cell.length_b   1.000
_cell.length_c   1.000
_cell.angle_alpha   90.00
_cell.angle_beta   90.00
_cell.angle_gamma   90.00
#
_symmetry.space_group_name_H-M   'P 1'
#
loop_
_entity.id
_entity.type
_entity.pdbx_description
1 polymer ?
#
loop_
_entity_poly.entity_id
_entity_poly.type
_entity_poly.pdbx_seq_one_letter_code
_entity_poly.pdbx_strand_id
1 'polypeptide(L)'
;MIRRIEFVQHLFCLLVLLSYVRTDQGIEESWSWSEEDIAVVEQCRQDMVSLEEKMRIADSFTQQGNEFSLQGMHHRAIVKWEIATRCHNESNVPWNNMANSFLTLGNLSAATAA
;
A
#
# COMPACT_ATOMS: atom_id res chain seq x y z
N MET A 1 -41.30 -25.22 -26.65
CA MET A 1 -41.71 -24.80 -25.29
C MET A 1 -40.62 -25.17 -24.30
N ILE A 2 -39.45 -24.57 -24.51
CA ILE A 2 -38.19 -24.70 -23.75
C ILE A 2 -37.65 -23.28 -23.85
N ARG A 3 -37.29 -22.62 -22.72
CA ARG A 3 -36.42 -21.42 -22.64
C ARG A 3 -36.59 -20.55 -21.39
N ARG A 4 -37.60 -20.76 -20.54
CA ARG A 4 -37.75 -19.91 -19.33
C ARG A 4 -36.84 -20.34 -18.18
N ILE A 5 -36.67 -21.64 -17.96
CA ILE A 5 -35.88 -22.15 -16.82
C ILE A 5 -34.37 -21.99 -17.06
N GLU A 6 -33.89 -22.35 -18.25
CA GLU A 6 -32.47 -22.20 -18.62
C GLU A 6 -32.03 -20.72 -18.63
N PHE A 7 -32.89 -19.81 -19.07
CA PHE A 7 -32.60 -18.37 -19.05
C PHE A 7 -32.43 -17.83 -17.63
N VAL A 8 -33.26 -18.29 -16.68
CA VAL A 8 -33.15 -17.91 -15.27
C VAL A 8 -31.87 -18.46 -14.65
N GLN A 9 -31.47 -19.68 -15.02
CA GLN A 9 -30.23 -20.29 -14.53
C GLN A 9 -28.98 -19.59 -15.09
N HIS A 10 -28.96 -19.24 -16.37
CA HIS A 10 -27.86 -18.46 -16.95
C HIS A 10 -27.79 -17.04 -16.39
N LEU A 11 -28.94 -16.39 -16.16
CA LEU A 11 -29.00 -15.08 -15.53
C LEU A 11 -28.49 -15.13 -14.08
N PHE A 12 -28.84 -16.18 -13.34
CA PHE A 12 -28.32 -16.40 -11.98
C PHE A 12 -26.81 -16.63 -11.99
N CYS A 13 -26.28 -17.47 -12.89
CA CYS A 13 -24.83 -17.65 -13.05
C CYS A 13 -24.13 -16.34 -13.45
N LEU A 14 -24.71 -15.53 -14.34
CA LEU A 14 -24.15 -14.25 -14.74
C LEU A 14 -24.14 -13.26 -13.56
N LEU A 15 -25.19 -13.21 -12.75
CA LEU A 15 -25.25 -12.36 -11.56
C LEU A 15 -24.25 -12.80 -10.49
N VAL A 16 -24.07 -14.12 -10.28
CA VAL A 16 -23.04 -14.65 -9.40
C VAL A 16 -21.66 -14.29 -9.92
N LEU A 17 -21.36 -14.49 -11.20
CA LEU A 17 -20.08 -14.11 -11.80
C LEU A 17 -19.84 -12.59 -11.74
N LEU A 18 -20.86 -11.77 -11.99
CA LEU A 18 -20.77 -10.31 -11.84
C LEU A 18 -20.57 -9.89 -10.39
N SER A 19 -21.16 -10.59 -9.42
CA SER A 19 -20.88 -10.36 -8.00
C SER A 19 -19.45 -10.77 -7.63
N TYR A 20 -18.95 -11.87 -8.19
CA TYR A 20 -17.59 -12.37 -7.99
C TYR A 20 -16.52 -11.45 -8.60
N VAL A 21 -16.76 -10.95 -9.82
CA VAL A 21 -15.92 -9.94 -10.47
C VAL A 21 -15.96 -8.60 -9.73
N ARG A 22 -17.12 -8.22 -9.18
CA ARG A 22 -17.26 -6.96 -8.43
C ARG A 22 -16.61 -7.02 -7.05
N THR A 23 -16.48 -8.20 -6.44
CA THR A 23 -15.73 -8.38 -5.20
C THR A 23 -14.22 -8.33 -5.40
N ASP A 24 -13.70 -8.66 -6.58
CA ASP A 24 -12.25 -8.64 -6.84
C ASP A 24 -11.69 -7.21 -6.87
N GLN A 25 -12.51 -6.22 -7.28
CA GLN A 25 -12.14 -4.80 -7.17
C GLN A 25 -12.20 -4.24 -5.74
N GLY A 26 -12.58 -5.05 -4.74
CA GLY A 26 -12.73 -4.63 -3.34
C GLY A 26 -11.86 -5.41 -2.34
N ILE A 27 -11.04 -6.37 -2.78
CA ILE A 27 -10.21 -7.23 -1.92
C ILE A 27 -8.72 -7.18 -2.35
N GLU A 28 -8.33 -6.09 -3.02
CA GLU A 28 -6.93 -5.68 -3.17
C GLU A 28 -6.73 -4.24 -2.67
N GLU A 29 -7.03 -3.96 -1.38
CA GLU A 29 -6.09 -3.12 -0.63
C GLU A 29 -4.83 -3.97 -0.37
N SER A 30 -4.21 -4.41 -1.46
CA SER A 30 -2.93 -5.06 -1.48
C SER A 30 -1.92 -4.01 -1.04
N TRP A 31 -0.87 -4.45 -0.36
CA TRP A 31 0.22 -3.65 0.18
C TRP A 31 1.08 -3.05 -0.94
N SER A 32 0.44 -2.38 -1.88
CA SER A 32 1.00 -1.91 -3.12
C SER A 32 1.10 -0.40 -3.06
N TRP A 33 2.19 0.08 -3.63
CA TRP A 33 2.38 1.49 -3.89
C TRP A 33 1.36 1.95 -4.92
N SER A 34 0.88 3.19 -4.78
CA SER A 34 0.10 3.80 -5.86
C SER A 34 0.99 4.14 -7.06
N GLU A 35 0.39 4.39 -8.23
CA GLU A 35 1.16 4.83 -9.39
C GLU A 35 1.91 6.14 -9.11
N GLU A 36 1.32 7.02 -8.29
CA GLU A 36 1.96 8.26 -7.83
C GLU A 36 3.15 7.96 -6.91
N ASP A 37 3.01 7.02 -5.96
CA ASP A 37 4.09 6.61 -5.06
C ASP A 37 5.28 6.04 -5.86
N ILE A 38 5.02 5.22 -6.89
CA ILE A 38 6.05 4.67 -7.78
C ILE A 38 6.78 5.79 -8.52
N ALA A 39 6.05 6.75 -9.08
CA ALA A 39 6.64 7.88 -9.78
C ALA A 39 7.55 8.72 -8.87
N VAL A 40 7.16 8.93 -7.61
CA VAL A 40 7.99 9.67 -6.65
C VAL A 40 9.28 8.92 -6.31
N VAL A 41 9.24 7.60 -6.14
CA VAL A 41 10.47 6.84 -5.89
C VAL A 41 11.39 6.82 -7.10
N GLU A 42 10.83 6.76 -8.31
CA GLU A 42 11.65 6.87 -9.53
C GLU A 42 12.30 8.27 -9.63
N GLN A 43 11.57 9.32 -9.25
CA GLN A 43 12.12 10.66 -9.14
C GLN A 43 13.29 10.70 -8.13
N CYS A 44 13.14 10.09 -6.96
CA CYS A 44 14.21 10.02 -5.95
C CYS A 44 15.45 9.23 -6.44
N ARG A 45 15.25 8.23 -7.31
CA ARG A 45 16.34 7.41 -7.87
C ARG A 45 17.20 8.18 -8.87
N GLN A 46 16.65 9.19 -9.54
CA GLN A 46 17.39 9.96 -10.52
C GLN A 46 18.49 10.82 -9.85
N ASP A 47 19.68 10.84 -10.43
CA ASP A 47 20.84 11.59 -9.91
C ASP A 47 20.71 13.10 -10.07
N MET A 48 19.73 13.57 -10.85
CA MET A 48 19.48 14.99 -11.07
C MET A 48 18.72 15.68 -9.92
N VAL A 49 18.14 14.91 -8.99
CA VAL A 49 17.46 15.46 -7.81
C VAL A 49 18.49 15.74 -6.72
N SER A 50 18.50 16.96 -6.19
CA SER A 50 19.41 17.33 -5.10
C SER A 50 19.14 16.50 -3.85
N LEU A 51 20.18 16.30 -3.03
CA LEU A 51 20.05 15.62 -1.74
C LEU A 51 18.97 16.27 -0.87
N GLU A 52 18.92 17.60 -0.83
CA GLU A 52 17.92 18.37 -0.09
C GLU A 52 16.48 18.03 -0.51
N GLU A 53 16.24 17.86 -1.81
CA GLU A 53 14.91 17.50 -2.29
C GLU A 53 14.55 16.05 -1.96
N LYS A 54 15.52 15.12 -2.04
CA LYS A 54 15.32 13.72 -1.61
C LYS A 54 14.96 13.64 -0.12
N MET A 55 15.66 14.41 0.71
CA MET A 55 15.36 14.53 2.14
C MET A 55 13.96 15.10 2.38
N ARG A 56 13.60 16.19 1.69
CA ARG A 56 12.28 16.81 1.82
C ARG A 56 11.14 15.86 1.45
N ILE A 57 11.32 15.08 0.39
CA ILE A 57 10.36 14.05 -0.03
C ILE A 57 10.27 12.97 1.06
N ALA A 58 11.40 12.44 1.53
CA ALA A 58 11.42 11.40 2.57
C ALA A 58 10.75 11.87 3.89
N ASP A 59 10.99 13.11 4.31
CA ASP A 59 10.36 13.69 5.49
C ASP A 59 8.84 13.82 5.31
N SER A 60 8.38 14.21 4.13
CA SER A 60 6.95 14.28 3.81
C SER A 60 6.27 12.92 3.91
N PHE A 61 6.87 11.87 3.32
CA PHE A 61 6.34 10.51 3.43
C PHE A 61 6.42 9.96 4.86
N THR A 62 7.45 10.33 5.62
CA THR A 62 7.56 9.98 7.04
C THR A 62 6.41 10.56 7.85
N GLN A 63 6.05 11.83 7.62
CA GLN A 63 4.90 12.45 8.28
C GLN A 63 3.58 11.78 7.89
N GLN A 64 3.36 11.51 6.61
CA GLN A 64 2.15 10.79 6.18
C GLN A 64 2.04 9.41 6.84
N GLY A 65 3.14 8.67 6.94
CA GLY A 65 3.16 7.39 7.64
C GLY A 65 2.80 7.53 9.13
N ASN A 66 3.32 8.57 9.79
CA ASN A 66 2.97 8.88 11.18
C ASN A 66 1.48 9.21 11.33
N GLU A 67 0.91 10.00 10.42
CA GLU A 67 -0.52 10.33 10.40
C GLU A 67 -1.40 9.08 10.25
N PHE A 68 -1.04 8.16 9.34
CA PHE A 68 -1.74 6.88 9.21
C PHE A 68 -1.61 6.01 10.46
N SER A 69 -0.41 5.95 11.05
CA SER A 69 -0.18 5.19 12.27
C SER A 69 -1.00 5.71 13.45
N LEU A 70 -1.15 7.03 13.59
CA LEU A 70 -1.99 7.65 14.61
C LEU A 70 -3.47 7.29 14.44
N GLN A 71 -3.90 7.01 13.21
CA GLN A 71 -5.24 6.52 12.88
C GLN A 71 -5.38 5.00 13.02
N GLY A 72 -4.33 4.29 13.44
CA GLY A 72 -4.31 2.82 13.51
C GLY A 72 -4.16 2.13 12.16
N MET A 73 -3.94 2.88 11.08
CA MET A 73 -3.81 2.37 9.71
C MET A 73 -2.37 1.90 9.44
N HIS A 74 -1.91 0.93 10.25
CA HIS A 74 -0.52 0.46 10.26
C HIS A 74 -0.02 -0.03 8.89
N HIS A 75 -0.88 -0.68 8.10
CA HIS A 75 -0.54 -1.13 6.75
C HIS A 75 -0.18 0.04 5.82
N ARG A 76 -1.00 1.09 5.81
CA ARG A 76 -0.75 2.30 5.00
C ARG A 76 0.46 3.07 5.53
N ALA A 77 0.64 3.10 6.85
CA ALA A 77 1.81 3.73 7.47
C ALA A 77 3.12 3.10 6.99
N ILE A 78 3.18 1.75 6.98
CA ILE A 78 4.35 0.99 6.51
C ILE A 78 4.69 1.34 5.06
N VAL A 79 3.71 1.40 4.15
CA VAL A 79 3.95 1.76 2.75
C VAL A 79 4.60 3.14 2.63
N LYS A 80 4.13 4.13 3.39
CA LYS A 80 4.69 5.50 3.33
C LYS A 80 6.10 5.57 3.92
N TRP A 81 6.38 4.86 5.02
CA TRP A 81 7.73 4.79 5.55
C TRP A 81 8.69 4.05 4.62
N GLU A 82 8.25 3.01 3.93
CA GLU A 82 9.08 2.32 2.93
C GLU A 82 9.47 3.26 1.79
N ILE A 83 8.53 4.06 1.28
CA ILE A 83 8.83 5.08 0.26
C ILE A 83 9.86 6.09 0.77
N ALA A 84 9.71 6.54 2.02
CA ALA A 84 10.67 7.46 2.63
C ALA A 84 12.10 6.87 2.64
N THR A 85 12.26 5.60 3.04
CA THR A 85 13.59 4.96 3.08
C THR A 85 14.17 4.72 1.70
N ARG A 86 13.33 4.53 0.66
CA ARG A 86 13.82 4.44 -0.73
C ARG A 86 14.24 5.78 -1.30
N CYS A 87 13.65 6.89 -0.83
CA CYS A 87 14.04 8.23 -1.24
C CYS A 87 15.31 8.73 -0.51
N HIS A 88 15.40 8.50 0.80
CA HIS A 88 16.53 8.87 1.63
C HIS A 88 16.64 7.96 2.85
N ASN A 89 17.75 7.25 3.00
CA ASN A 89 17.89 6.16 3.98
C ASN A 89 18.73 6.50 5.21
N GLU A 90 19.20 7.74 5.38
CA GLU A 90 20.04 8.09 6.55
C GLU A 90 19.25 8.21 7.85
N SER A 91 17.93 8.42 7.77
CA SER A 91 17.07 8.50 8.95
C SER A 91 16.61 7.11 9.40
N ASN A 92 16.81 6.80 10.68
CA ASN A 92 16.32 5.57 11.30
C ASN A 92 14.84 5.65 11.71
N VAL A 93 14.23 6.83 11.67
CA VAL A 93 12.84 7.04 12.13
C VAL A 93 11.84 6.16 11.37
N PRO A 94 11.85 6.12 10.01
CA PRO A 94 10.91 5.30 9.27
C PRO A 94 11.07 3.80 9.55
N TRP A 95 12.31 3.32 9.70
CA TRP A 95 12.62 1.92 10.03
C TRP A 95 12.06 1.51 11.39
N ASN A 96 12.32 2.30 12.43
CA ASN A 96 11.79 2.05 13.78
C ASN A 96 10.25 2.05 13.78
N ASN A 97 9.64 2.96 13.03
CA ASN A 97 8.19 3.06 12.95
C ASN A 97 7.56 1.87 12.20
N MET A 98 8.20 1.40 11.12
CA MET A 98 7.82 0.16 10.44
C MET A 98 7.92 -1.03 11.39
N ALA A 99 9.04 -1.19 12.11
CA ALA A 99 9.23 -2.27 13.08
C ALA A 99 8.12 -2.28 14.14
N ASN A 100 7.80 -1.13 14.72
CA ASN A 100 6.71 -0.98 15.69
C ASN A 100 5.35 -1.36 15.09
N SER A 101 5.06 -0.93 13.86
CA SER A 101 3.81 -1.29 13.19
C SER A 101 3.74 -2.77 12.84
N PHE A 102 4.85 -3.39 12.43
CA PHE A 102 4.92 -4.84 12.24
C PHE A 102 4.68 -5.61 13.54
N LEU A 103 5.21 -5.15 14.67
CA LEU A 103 4.91 -5.72 15.99
C LEU A 103 3.42 -5.61 16.33
N THR A 104 2.80 -4.44 16.12
CA THR A 104 1.36 -4.24 16.34
C THR A 104 0.50 -5.17 15.50
N LEU A 105 0.95 -5.47 14.28
CA LEU A 105 0.30 -6.40 13.35
C LEU A 105 0.64 -7.88 13.63
N GLY A 106 1.47 -8.17 14.63
CA GLY A 106 1.89 -9.54 14.98
C GLY A 106 2.93 -10.16 14.04
N ASN A 107 3.54 -9.37 13.14
CA ASN A 107 4.56 -9.85 12.21
C ASN A 107 5.97 -9.64 12.77
N LEU A 108 6.39 -10.52 13.70
CA LEU A 108 7.69 -10.44 14.34
C LEU A 108 8.87 -10.54 13.35
N SER A 109 8.73 -11.39 12.32
CA SER A 109 9.79 -11.58 11.32
C SER A 109 10.08 -10.29 10.56
N ALA A 110 9.04 -9.58 10.12
CA ALA A 110 9.20 -8.29 9.45
C ALA A 110 9.70 -7.21 10.42
N ALA A 111 9.23 -7.23 11.68
CA ALA A 111 9.67 -6.28 12.69
C ALA A 111 11.18 -6.33 12.96
N THR A 112 11.78 -7.52 12.96
CA THR A 112 13.24 -7.68 13.16
C THR A 112 14.06 -7.44 11.89
N ALA A 113 13.40 -7.34 10.73
CA ALA A 113 14.05 -7.14 9.43
C ALA A 113 13.95 -5.69 8.93
N ALA A 114 13.10 -4.86 9.54
CA ALA A 114 13.05 -3.43 9.35
C ALA A 114 14.23 -2.74 10.06
#